data_AF-A0A6I9P626-F1
#
_entry.id   AF-A0A6I9P626-F1
#
_cell.length_a   1.000
_cell.length_b   1.000
_cell.length_c   1.000
_cell.angle_alpha   90.00
_cell.angle_beta   90.00
_cell.angle_gamma   90.00
#
_symmetry.space_group_name_H-M   'P 1'
#
loop_
_entity.id
_entity.type
_entity.pdbx_description
1 polymer ?
#
loop_
_entity_poly.entity_id
_entity_poly.type
_entity_poly.pdbx_seq_one_letter_code
_entity_poly.pdbx_strand_id
1 'polypeptide(L)'
;METTGSATEGDPLKSGEEGAETGTAPSAAELKKKSYKEVIGLTKLTHWRTGFFFFSLFLCLTIVFAFSFVLPCPVRPQYNVTWNRNFTEAETYDFLAIEDASKDKVMDVLFVLKDTEPSPNNTCANAGLPSPCVFVMAVDGTGGKTLWGRPLAPEFHWAQCGLEDETGRTWDCLLSHSDQLTALDKFTGEVRWQHPQPPGLRSTVPVLSVPDLDGDKVSDVALVASDDTQVNISGITYDLASILTQGP
;
A
#
# COMPACT_ATOMS: atom_id res chain seq x y z
N MET A 1 -50.48 -33.19 -2.09
CA MET A 1 -49.83 -32.78 -3.35
C MET A 1 -48.48 -33.48 -3.37
N GLU A 2 -48.33 -34.75 -3.79
CA GLU A 2 -48.73 -35.37 -5.08
C GLU A 2 -48.44 -34.43 -6.25
N THR A 3 -47.50 -34.71 -7.14
CA THR A 3 -47.37 -35.85 -8.08
C THR A 3 -45.88 -35.97 -8.52
N THR A 4 -45.18 -37.10 -8.64
CA THR A 4 -45.32 -38.41 -9.34
C THR A 4 -44.95 -38.40 -10.83
N GLY A 5 -44.04 -39.31 -11.22
CA GLY A 5 -43.82 -39.84 -12.58
C GLY A 5 -42.35 -40.28 -12.84
N SER A 6 -41.92 -41.49 -12.43
CA SER A 6 -41.96 -42.79 -13.14
C SER A 6 -41.01 -42.86 -14.36
N ALA A 7 -39.82 -43.47 -14.28
CA ALA A 7 -39.45 -44.90 -14.41
C ALA A 7 -39.41 -45.44 -15.85
N THR A 8 -38.29 -46.02 -16.28
CA THR A 8 -38.26 -47.38 -16.88
C THR A 8 -36.84 -47.96 -16.99
N GLU A 9 -36.76 -49.22 -16.60
CA GLU A 9 -35.63 -50.16 -16.70
C GLU A 9 -35.60 -50.83 -18.08
N GLY A 10 -34.44 -51.38 -18.46
CA GLY A 10 -34.31 -52.26 -19.62
C GLY A 10 -32.93 -52.89 -19.75
N ASP A 11 -32.83 -54.16 -19.34
CA ASP A 11 -31.89 -55.15 -19.89
C ASP A 11 -32.67 -56.06 -20.85
N PRO A 12 -32.06 -56.55 -21.95
CA PRO A 12 -32.10 -58.00 -22.14
C PRO A 12 -30.84 -58.63 -22.80
N LEU A 13 -30.45 -59.79 -22.28
CA LEU A 13 -29.62 -60.84 -22.88
C LEU A 13 -30.23 -61.44 -24.18
N LYS A 14 -29.41 -61.98 -25.12
CA LYS A 14 -29.49 -63.38 -25.67
C LYS A 14 -28.70 -63.70 -26.99
N SER A 15 -27.99 -64.86 -26.95
CA SER A 15 -27.57 -65.90 -27.97
C SER A 15 -26.77 -65.54 -29.22
N GLY A 16 -25.91 -66.39 -29.80
CA GLY A 16 -25.55 -67.82 -29.70
C GLY A 16 -24.22 -68.02 -30.48
N GLU A 17 -23.68 -69.18 -30.88
CA GLU A 17 -23.89 -70.62 -30.76
C GLU A 17 -22.55 -71.30 -31.22
N GLU A 18 -22.49 -72.62 -31.16
CA GLU A 18 -21.37 -73.57 -31.10
C GLU A 18 -20.43 -73.72 -32.33
N GLY A 19 -19.26 -74.36 -32.11
CA GLY A 19 -18.40 -74.96 -33.13
C GLY A 19 -17.18 -75.67 -32.52
N ALA A 20 -17.01 -76.95 -32.84
CA ALA A 20 -16.25 -77.94 -32.08
C ALA A 20 -14.77 -78.19 -32.52
N GLU A 21 -14.03 -78.82 -31.59
CA GLU A 21 -12.88 -79.73 -31.75
C GLU A 21 -11.53 -79.24 -32.36
N THR A 22 -10.46 -79.22 -31.55
CA THR A 22 -9.41 -80.27 -31.48
C THR A 22 -8.17 -79.79 -30.72
N GLY A 23 -7.62 -80.67 -29.87
CA GLY A 23 -6.16 -80.82 -29.75
C GLY A 23 -5.38 -80.04 -28.69
N THR A 24 -4.93 -80.80 -27.69
CA THR A 24 -3.67 -80.63 -26.92
C THR A 24 -3.73 -79.75 -25.67
N ALA A 25 -3.76 -80.43 -24.52
CA ALA A 25 -3.63 -79.86 -23.19
C ALA A 25 -2.26 -79.17 -22.97
N PRO A 26 -2.20 -77.93 -22.47
CA PRO A 26 -1.02 -77.44 -21.79
C PRO A 26 -1.08 -77.86 -20.32
N SER A 27 0.06 -78.35 -19.83
CA SER A 27 0.24 -78.83 -18.46
C SER A 27 -0.26 -77.85 -17.39
N ALA A 28 -0.83 -78.40 -16.30
CA ALA A 28 -1.36 -77.66 -15.15
C ALA A 28 -0.35 -76.74 -14.43
N ALA A 29 0.94 -76.79 -14.79
CA ALA A 29 2.00 -75.94 -14.25
C ALA A 29 2.06 -74.53 -14.90
N GLU A 30 1.58 -74.37 -16.15
CA GLU A 30 1.58 -73.09 -16.88
C GLU A 30 0.40 -72.18 -16.47
N LEU A 31 -0.77 -72.77 -16.21
CA LEU A 31 -2.00 -72.05 -15.81
C LEU A 31 -1.89 -71.41 -14.42
N LYS A 32 -1.27 -72.10 -13.44
CA LYS A 32 -1.01 -71.52 -12.10
C LYS A 32 -0.01 -70.36 -12.14
N LYS A 33 0.95 -70.39 -13.07
CA LYS A 33 2.00 -69.37 -13.20
C LYS A 33 1.49 -68.08 -13.87
N LYS A 34 0.56 -68.20 -14.83
CA LYS A 34 -0.16 -67.03 -15.40
C LYS A 34 -1.11 -66.40 -14.39
N SER A 35 -1.93 -67.20 -13.70
CA SER A 35 -2.89 -66.70 -12.71
C SER A 35 -2.21 -65.99 -11.53
N TYR A 36 -1.10 -66.50 -10.99
CA TYR A 36 -0.37 -65.84 -9.91
C TYR A 36 0.29 -64.52 -10.34
N LYS A 37 0.80 -64.45 -11.58
CA LYS A 37 1.42 -63.23 -12.14
C LYS A 37 0.38 -62.15 -12.48
N GLU A 38 -0.81 -62.56 -12.88
CA GLU A 38 -1.96 -61.69 -13.17
C GLU A 38 -2.63 -61.19 -11.89
N VAL A 39 -2.76 -62.04 -10.86
CA VAL A 39 -3.23 -61.66 -9.51
C VAL A 39 -2.23 -60.72 -8.82
N ILE A 40 -0.91 -60.93 -8.97
CA ILE A 40 0.13 -60.00 -8.50
C ILE A 40 0.13 -58.68 -9.29
N GLY A 41 -0.12 -58.74 -10.60
CA GLY A 41 -0.27 -57.56 -11.46
C GLY A 41 -1.48 -56.70 -11.07
N LEU A 42 -2.64 -57.34 -10.80
CA LEU A 42 -3.86 -56.66 -10.38
C LEU A 42 -3.77 -56.11 -8.94
N THR A 43 -3.12 -56.84 -8.01
CA THR A 43 -2.86 -56.36 -6.64
C THR A 43 -1.84 -55.23 -6.60
N LYS A 44 -0.81 -55.25 -7.47
CA LYS A 44 0.10 -54.11 -7.64
C LYS A 44 -0.55 -52.91 -8.33
N LEU A 45 -1.43 -53.12 -9.31
CA LEU A 45 -2.19 -52.03 -9.96
C LEU A 45 -3.17 -51.36 -8.98
N THR A 46 -3.80 -52.12 -8.08
CA THR A 46 -4.61 -51.56 -6.99
C THR A 46 -3.74 -50.85 -5.96
N HIS A 47 -2.59 -51.41 -5.55
CA HIS A 47 -1.70 -50.76 -4.60
C HIS A 47 -1.07 -49.46 -5.15
N TRP A 48 -0.77 -49.41 -6.44
CA TRP A 48 -0.20 -48.22 -7.08
C TRP A 48 -1.23 -47.10 -7.25
N ARG A 49 -2.48 -47.45 -7.61
CA ARG A 49 -3.61 -46.50 -7.63
C ARG A 49 -3.91 -45.95 -6.24
N THR A 50 -3.87 -46.82 -5.22
CA THR A 50 -3.99 -46.43 -3.81
C THR A 50 -2.82 -45.53 -3.38
N GLY A 51 -1.59 -45.82 -3.82
CA GLY A 51 -0.43 -44.98 -3.57
C GLY A 51 -0.56 -43.57 -4.15
N PHE A 52 -1.03 -43.43 -5.39
CA PHE A 52 -1.30 -42.12 -5.99
C PHE A 52 -2.41 -41.36 -5.26
N PHE A 53 -3.45 -42.05 -4.82
CA PHE A 53 -4.52 -41.43 -4.03
C PHE A 53 -3.99 -40.87 -2.70
N PHE A 54 -3.20 -41.67 -1.95
CA PHE A 54 -2.60 -41.20 -0.71
C PHE A 54 -1.57 -40.09 -0.93
N PHE A 55 -0.79 -40.15 -2.01
CA PHE A 55 0.15 -39.08 -2.37
C PHE A 55 -0.59 -37.77 -2.70
N SER A 56 -1.68 -37.83 -3.46
CA SER A 56 -2.53 -36.67 -3.75
C SER A 56 -3.15 -36.09 -2.47
N LEU A 57 -3.62 -36.95 -1.56
CA LEU A 57 -4.19 -36.54 -0.28
C LEU A 57 -3.12 -35.90 0.62
N PHE A 58 -1.92 -36.49 0.68
CA PHE A 58 -0.79 -35.95 1.41
C PHE A 58 -0.35 -34.58 0.89
N LEU A 59 -0.26 -34.41 -0.43
CA LEU A 59 0.02 -33.11 -1.05
C LEU A 59 -1.04 -32.08 -0.67
N CYS A 60 -2.32 -32.44 -0.76
CA CYS A 60 -3.43 -31.56 -0.40
C CYS A 60 -3.36 -31.12 1.07
N LEU A 61 -3.16 -32.07 1.99
CA LEU A 61 -2.98 -31.78 3.42
C LEU A 61 -1.74 -30.93 3.67
N THR A 62 -0.64 -31.19 2.97
CA THR A 62 0.61 -30.41 3.10
C THR A 62 0.40 -28.97 2.64
N ILE A 63 -0.31 -28.76 1.54
CA ILE A 63 -0.64 -27.41 1.02
C ILE A 63 -1.51 -26.66 2.04
N VAL A 64 -2.60 -27.26 2.53
CA VAL A 64 -3.47 -26.63 3.54
C VAL A 64 -2.70 -26.32 4.82
N PHE A 65 -1.85 -27.24 5.27
CA PHE A 65 -1.00 -27.05 6.44
C PHE A 65 0.03 -25.93 6.21
N ALA A 66 0.64 -25.86 5.03
CA ALA A 66 1.56 -24.79 4.68
C ALA A 66 0.89 -23.41 4.70
N PHE A 67 -0.32 -23.29 4.14
CA PHE A 67 -1.08 -22.03 4.20
C PHE A 67 -1.61 -21.70 5.59
N SER A 68 -1.79 -22.69 6.47
CA SER A 68 -2.29 -22.47 7.84
C SER A 68 -1.17 -22.17 8.84
N PHE A 69 0.02 -22.74 8.65
CA PHE A 69 1.11 -22.71 9.64
C PHE A 69 2.45 -22.18 9.11
N VAL A 70 2.76 -22.37 7.82
CA VAL A 70 4.05 -21.94 7.22
C VAL A 70 3.97 -20.54 6.65
N LEU A 71 2.81 -20.17 6.10
CA LEU A 71 2.41 -18.81 5.78
C LEU A 71 1.43 -18.36 6.85
N PRO A 72 1.87 -18.08 8.11
CA PRO A 72 0.97 -17.47 9.05
C PRO A 72 0.41 -16.22 8.35
N CYS A 73 -0.92 -16.08 8.32
CA CYS A 73 -1.53 -14.78 8.13
C CYS A 73 -0.71 -13.83 9.00
N PRO A 74 -0.10 -12.76 8.43
CA PRO A 74 0.72 -11.86 9.22
C PRO A 74 -0.12 -11.52 10.45
N VAL A 75 0.37 -11.93 11.63
CA VAL A 75 -0.27 -11.62 12.90
C VAL A 75 -0.57 -10.15 12.76
N ARG A 76 -1.86 -9.74 12.68
CA ARG A 76 -2.19 -8.32 12.62
C ARG A 76 -1.40 -7.75 13.79
N PRO A 77 -0.39 -6.88 13.55
CA PRO A 77 0.21 -6.11 14.62
C PRO A 77 -0.94 -5.70 15.54
N GLN A 78 -0.73 -5.77 16.85
CA GLN A 78 -1.67 -5.12 17.75
C GLN A 78 -1.56 -3.62 17.47
N TYR A 79 -2.17 -3.18 16.38
CA TYR A 79 -2.44 -1.79 16.10
C TYR A 79 -3.30 -1.39 17.28
N ASN A 80 -2.83 -0.43 18.06
CA ASN A 80 -3.75 0.27 18.94
C ASN A 80 -4.82 0.82 18.01
N VAL A 81 -6.05 0.32 18.14
CA VAL A 81 -7.16 0.68 17.23
C VAL A 81 -7.33 2.20 17.19
N THR A 82 -6.98 2.85 18.30
CA THR A 82 -6.84 4.29 18.42
C THR A 82 -5.66 4.62 19.33
N TRP A 83 -5.02 5.75 19.08
CA TRP A 83 -4.03 6.36 19.96
C TRP A 83 -4.45 7.78 20.30
N ASN A 84 -3.94 8.31 21.41
CA ASN A 84 -4.17 9.69 21.83
C ASN A 84 -2.86 10.31 22.29
N ARG A 85 -2.60 11.55 21.87
CA ARG A 85 -1.41 12.31 22.24
C ARG A 85 -1.83 13.72 22.66
N ASN A 86 -1.28 14.17 23.78
CA ASN A 86 -1.57 15.49 24.32
C ASN A 86 -0.34 16.40 24.19
N PHE A 87 -0.59 17.67 23.87
CA PHE A 87 0.42 18.73 23.80
C PHE A 87 -0.05 19.86 24.74
N THR A 88 0.71 20.15 25.79
CA THR A 88 0.23 20.96 26.92
C THR A 88 0.40 22.47 26.72
N GLU A 89 1.39 22.89 25.94
CA GLU A 89 1.71 24.32 25.70
C GLU A 89 1.80 24.62 24.21
N ALA A 90 0.92 23.97 23.43
CA ALA A 90 0.90 24.09 21.98
C ALA A 90 -0.33 24.86 21.47
N GLU A 91 -0.10 25.74 20.50
CA GLU A 91 -1.13 26.35 19.66
C GLU A 91 -1.26 25.53 18.37
N THR A 92 -2.47 25.15 17.98
CA THR A 92 -2.71 24.37 16.75
C THR A 92 -3.02 25.29 15.57
N TYR A 93 -2.56 24.92 14.38
CA TYR A 93 -2.97 25.57 13.14
C TYR A 93 -4.00 24.74 12.38
N ASP A 94 -4.74 25.38 11.47
CA ASP A 94 -5.69 24.73 10.57
C ASP A 94 -4.96 24.03 9.42
N PHE A 95 -4.19 22.99 9.75
CA PHE A 95 -3.55 22.11 8.79
C PHE A 95 -3.52 20.68 9.32
N LEU A 96 -4.06 19.76 8.50
CA LEU A 96 -4.03 18.33 8.72
C LEU A 96 -3.91 17.63 7.37
N ALA A 97 -2.92 16.76 7.22
CA ALA A 97 -2.78 15.90 6.06
C ALA A 97 -2.64 14.44 6.50
N ILE A 98 -3.10 13.53 5.65
CA ILE A 98 -3.10 12.09 5.88
C ILE A 98 -2.36 11.44 4.71
N GLU A 99 -1.12 10.99 4.94
CA GLU A 99 -0.17 10.56 3.90
C GLU A 99 0.63 9.34 4.36
N ASP A 100 1.10 8.49 3.45
CA ASP A 100 2.08 7.43 3.76
C ASP A 100 3.48 8.07 3.96
N ALA A 101 3.80 8.46 5.20
CA ALA A 101 5.05 9.14 5.57
C ALA A 101 6.14 8.17 6.03
N SER A 102 5.79 6.93 6.38
CA SER A 102 6.72 5.91 6.85
C SER A 102 7.11 4.88 5.78
N LYS A 103 6.47 4.91 4.61
CA LYS A 103 6.60 3.93 3.50
C LYS A 103 6.12 2.53 3.88
N ASP A 104 5.24 2.41 4.86
CA ASP A 104 4.71 1.14 5.33
C ASP A 104 3.31 0.82 4.77
N LYS A 105 2.77 1.69 3.89
CA LYS A 105 1.43 1.61 3.29
C LYS A 105 0.28 1.86 4.27
N VAL A 106 0.58 2.31 5.48
CA VAL A 106 -0.39 2.86 6.41
C VAL A 106 -0.35 4.38 6.30
N MET A 107 -1.53 5.00 6.37
CA MET A 107 -1.60 6.46 6.33
C MET A 107 -1.24 7.03 7.71
N ASP A 108 -0.25 7.91 7.69
CA ASP A 108 0.27 8.65 8.83
C ASP A 108 -0.41 10.03 8.91
N VAL A 109 -0.28 10.69 10.06
CA VAL A 109 -0.90 12.00 10.31
C VAL A 109 0.15 13.09 10.33
N LEU A 110 -0.02 14.10 9.47
CA LEU A 110 0.81 15.29 9.42
C LEU A 110 0.01 16.50 9.91
N PHE A 111 0.58 17.30 10.79
CA PHE A 111 -0.06 18.49 11.35
C PHE A 111 0.97 19.56 11.72
N VAL A 112 0.51 20.79 11.89
CA VAL A 112 1.34 21.90 12.36
C VAL A 112 0.86 22.40 13.72
N LEU A 113 1.81 22.61 14.61
CA LEU A 113 1.59 23.27 15.89
C LEU A 113 2.68 24.30 16.14
N LYS A 114 2.44 25.22 17.08
CA LYS A 114 3.44 26.13 17.62
C LYS A 114 3.63 25.78 19.08
N ASP A 115 4.88 25.55 19.46
CA ASP A 115 5.26 25.04 20.78
C ASP A 115 6.67 25.53 21.10
N THR A 116 7.06 25.43 22.36
CA THR A 116 8.42 25.71 22.82
C THR A 116 9.31 24.48 22.67
N GLU A 117 8.80 23.29 23.00
CA GLU A 117 9.56 22.03 23.03
C GLU A 117 8.69 20.78 22.75
N PRO A 118 8.25 20.55 21.51
CA PRO A 118 7.40 19.38 21.20
C PRO A 118 8.17 18.05 21.21
N SER A 119 9.51 18.10 21.18
CA SER A 119 10.38 16.93 21.31
C SER A 119 11.78 17.31 21.80
N PRO A 120 12.49 16.43 22.54
CA PRO A 120 13.83 16.73 23.05
C PRO A 120 14.91 16.82 21.96
N ASN A 121 14.71 16.21 20.79
CA ASN A 121 15.72 16.19 19.73
C ASN A 121 15.65 17.42 18.81
N ASN A 122 14.45 17.95 18.57
CA ASN A 122 14.21 19.05 17.65
C ASN A 122 13.56 20.21 18.40
N THR A 123 14.40 21.15 18.86
CA THR A 123 13.99 22.36 19.57
C THR A 123 14.18 23.59 18.69
N CYS A 124 13.48 24.68 19.00
CA CYS A 124 13.65 25.97 18.30
C CYS A 124 15.10 26.47 18.39
N ALA A 125 15.73 26.33 19.56
CA ALA A 125 17.10 26.77 19.81
C ALA A 125 18.13 26.01 18.95
N ASN A 126 17.97 24.69 18.80
CA ASN A 126 18.85 23.89 17.94
C ASN A 126 18.75 24.30 16.46
N ALA A 127 17.60 24.83 16.04
CA ALA A 127 17.37 25.38 14.71
C ALA A 127 17.74 26.86 14.58
N GLY A 128 18.21 27.52 15.65
CA GLY A 128 18.53 28.95 15.64
C GLY A 128 17.30 29.87 15.54
N LEU A 129 16.12 29.37 15.93
CA LEU A 129 14.85 30.07 15.82
C LEU A 129 14.39 30.64 17.18
N PRO A 130 13.63 31.74 17.18
CA PRO A 130 13.01 32.25 18.40
C PRO A 130 12.00 31.25 18.94
N SER A 131 11.91 31.13 20.27
CA SER A 131 10.91 30.31 20.95
C SER A 131 9.72 31.18 21.40
N PRO A 132 8.46 30.74 21.23
CA PRO A 132 8.03 29.49 20.57
C PRO A 132 8.17 29.56 19.05
N CYS A 133 8.45 28.42 18.41
CA CYS A 133 8.52 28.30 16.97
C CYS A 133 7.43 27.35 16.44
N VAL A 134 7.31 27.31 15.11
CA VAL A 134 6.34 26.45 14.42
C VAL A 134 6.97 25.09 14.20
N PHE A 135 6.20 24.01 14.33
CA PHE A 135 6.64 22.65 14.06
C PHE A 135 5.69 21.95 13.12
N VAL A 136 6.25 21.41 12.05
CA VAL A 136 5.57 20.44 11.18
C VAL A 136 5.92 19.07 11.71
N MET A 137 4.90 18.28 12.03
CA MET A 137 5.05 16.98 12.66
C MET A 137 4.46 15.90 11.77
N ALA A 138 5.13 14.76 11.70
CA ALA A 138 4.53 13.52 11.21
C ALA A 138 4.50 12.49 12.33
N VAL A 139 3.34 11.85 12.50
CA VAL A 139 3.14 10.79 13.49
C VAL A 139 2.58 9.55 12.82
N ASP A 140 3.07 8.40 13.27
CA ASP A 140 2.67 7.07 12.83
C ASP A 140 1.16 6.88 13.01
N GLY A 141 0.47 6.51 11.94
CA GLY A 141 -0.97 6.29 11.94
C GLY A 141 -1.43 5.15 12.86
N THR A 142 -0.59 4.15 13.08
CA THR A 142 -0.90 2.98 13.92
C THR A 142 -0.71 3.22 15.41
N GLY A 143 0.30 4.01 15.77
CA GLY A 143 0.79 4.12 17.15
C GLY A 143 0.89 5.54 17.71
N GLY A 144 0.74 6.57 16.87
CA GLY A 144 0.88 7.97 17.27
C GLY A 144 2.31 8.38 17.62
N LYS A 145 3.28 7.53 17.32
CA LYS A 145 4.70 7.79 17.56
C LYS A 145 5.18 8.86 16.59
N THR A 146 5.95 9.83 17.06
CA THR A 146 6.63 10.79 16.18
C THR A 146 7.55 10.06 15.21
N LEU A 147 7.32 10.24 13.91
CA LEU A 147 8.23 9.83 12.85
C LEU A 147 9.33 10.89 12.72
N TRP A 148 8.93 12.15 12.55
CA TRP A 148 9.82 13.30 12.50
C TRP A 148 9.09 14.58 12.92
N GLY A 149 9.86 15.63 13.19
CA GLY A 149 9.35 16.96 13.50
C GLY A 149 10.33 18.02 13.02
N ARG A 150 9.87 19.02 12.27
CA ARG A 150 10.71 20.07 11.69
C ARG A 150 10.34 21.43 12.29
N PRO A 151 11.26 22.10 13.02
CA PRO A 151 11.06 23.48 13.42
C PRO A 151 11.15 24.42 12.21
N LEU A 152 10.25 25.39 12.15
CA LEU A 152 10.13 26.43 11.14
C LEU A 152 9.98 27.80 11.81
N ALA A 153 10.35 28.85 11.08
CA ALA A 153 10.24 30.21 11.57
C ALA A 153 8.76 30.59 11.74
N PRO A 154 8.38 31.22 12.87
CA PRO A 154 7.06 31.83 12.98
C PRO A 154 6.96 33.07 12.08
N GLU A 155 5.78 33.47 11.61
CA GLU A 155 4.45 32.87 11.82
C GLU A 155 4.08 31.84 10.74
N PHE A 156 3.23 30.87 11.05
CA PHE A 156 2.72 29.93 10.05
C PHE A 156 1.53 30.53 9.31
N HIS A 157 1.49 30.39 7.99
CA HIS A 157 0.38 30.87 7.16
C HIS A 157 -0.46 29.72 6.61
N TRP A 158 0.18 28.76 5.93
CA TRP A 158 -0.49 27.58 5.38
C TRP A 158 0.49 26.47 5.01
N ALA A 159 -0.04 25.26 4.81
CA ALA A 159 0.69 24.14 4.24
C ALA A 159 -0.22 23.29 3.35
N GLN A 160 0.37 22.63 2.37
CA GLN A 160 -0.30 21.66 1.51
C GLN A 160 0.65 20.49 1.23
N CYS A 161 0.22 19.29 1.58
CA CYS A 161 0.87 18.03 1.25
C CYS A 161 -0.05 17.21 0.32
N GLY A 162 0.48 16.14 -0.26
CA GLY A 162 -0.33 15.25 -1.12
C GLY A 162 -0.65 15.87 -2.47
N LEU A 163 0.18 16.81 -2.94
CA LEU A 163 0.11 17.28 -4.32
C LEU A 163 0.42 16.10 -5.24
N GLU A 164 -0.41 15.89 -6.25
CA GLU A 164 -0.28 14.75 -7.16
C GLU A 164 1.11 14.79 -7.84
N ASP A 165 1.88 13.72 -7.64
CA ASP A 165 3.21 13.54 -8.21
C ASP A 165 3.05 12.93 -9.61
N GLU A 166 2.63 13.74 -10.58
CA GLU A 166 2.47 13.24 -11.93
C GLU A 166 3.82 12.96 -12.60
N THR A 167 4.87 13.73 -12.31
CA THR A 167 6.26 13.42 -12.76
C THR A 167 7.35 14.13 -11.95
N GLY A 168 8.36 13.39 -11.50
CA GLY A 168 9.72 13.89 -11.21
C GLY A 168 9.94 14.79 -9.99
N ARG A 169 8.89 15.20 -9.27
CA ARG A 169 9.00 16.06 -8.09
C ARG A 169 9.78 15.37 -6.96
N THR A 170 10.67 16.12 -6.30
CA THR A 170 11.54 15.59 -5.25
C THR A 170 11.11 16.00 -3.84
N TRP A 171 9.91 16.55 -3.68
CA TRP A 171 9.37 17.09 -2.43
C TRP A 171 7.86 16.84 -2.42
N ASP A 172 7.27 16.73 -1.23
CA ASP A 172 5.89 16.25 -1.06
C ASP A 172 4.95 17.28 -0.41
N CYS A 173 5.53 18.20 0.38
CA CYS A 173 4.79 19.19 1.16
C CYS A 173 5.34 20.59 0.87
N LEU A 174 4.47 21.53 0.55
CA LEU A 174 4.80 22.95 0.42
C LEU A 174 4.19 23.73 1.57
N LEU A 175 4.98 24.60 2.19
CA LEU A 175 4.58 25.38 3.36
C LEU A 175 4.95 26.84 3.20
N SER A 176 4.09 27.68 3.74
CA SER A 176 4.24 29.13 3.83
C SER A 176 4.35 29.53 5.30
N HIS A 177 5.49 30.11 5.68
CA HIS A 177 5.76 30.60 7.02
C HIS A 177 6.71 31.80 6.99
N SER A 178 6.57 32.70 7.95
CA SER A 178 7.31 33.98 8.01
C SER A 178 7.17 34.71 6.66
N ASP A 179 8.26 34.92 5.94
CA ASP A 179 8.27 35.41 4.56
C ASP A 179 8.92 34.38 3.60
N GLN A 180 8.71 33.09 3.85
CA GLN A 180 9.37 31.98 3.16
C GLN A 180 8.39 30.91 2.68
N LEU A 181 8.67 30.37 1.49
CA LEU A 181 8.14 29.11 0.99
C LEU A 181 9.16 28.02 1.24
N THR A 182 8.71 26.90 1.79
CA THR A 182 9.58 25.78 2.14
C THR A 182 8.96 24.49 1.65
N ALA A 183 9.74 23.73 0.88
CA ALA A 183 9.34 22.41 0.45
C ALA A 183 10.02 21.33 1.30
N LEU A 184 9.22 20.38 1.77
CA LEU A 184 9.66 19.27 2.62
C LEU A 184 9.47 17.92 1.92
N ASP A 185 10.37 16.99 2.22
CA ASP A 185 10.19 15.57 1.97
C ASP A 185 9.29 14.98 3.07
N LYS A 186 8.19 14.29 2.70
CA LYS A 186 7.23 13.76 3.70
C LYS A 186 7.79 12.60 4.52
N PHE A 187 8.83 11.93 4.04
CA PHE A 187 9.38 10.75 4.69
C PHE A 187 10.39 11.11 5.77
N THR A 188 11.17 12.16 5.55
CA THR A 188 12.23 12.59 6.48
C THR A 188 11.93 13.89 7.19
N GLY A 189 11.00 14.69 6.67
CA GLY A 189 10.76 16.06 7.11
C GLY A 189 11.93 16.98 6.80
N GLU A 190 12.83 16.62 5.88
CA GLU A 190 13.96 17.47 5.47
C GLU A 190 13.54 18.53 4.46
N VAL A 191 14.18 19.69 4.55
CA VAL A 191 13.99 20.80 3.60
C VAL A 191 14.68 20.45 2.29
N ARG A 192 13.89 20.41 1.21
CA ARG A 192 14.39 20.15 -0.15
C ARG A 192 14.82 21.44 -0.83
N TRP A 193 14.04 22.49 -0.63
CA TRP A 193 14.39 23.85 -1.01
C TRP A 193 13.59 24.84 -0.16
N GLN A 194 14.09 26.07 -0.11
CA GLN A 194 13.46 27.19 0.56
C GLN A 194 13.67 28.45 -0.25
N HIS A 195 12.61 29.25 -0.42
CA HIS A 195 12.66 30.48 -1.20
C HIS A 195 11.89 31.60 -0.49
N PRO A 196 12.33 32.87 -0.59
CA PRO A 196 11.53 33.99 -0.11
C PRO A 196 10.16 34.04 -0.81
N GLN A 197 9.13 34.44 -0.08
CA GLN A 197 7.83 34.71 -0.67
C GLN A 197 7.89 35.95 -1.57
N PRO A 198 7.17 35.98 -2.69
CA PRO A 198 7.08 37.17 -3.50
C PRO A 198 6.45 38.31 -2.69
N PRO A 199 6.98 39.53 -2.78
CA PRO A 199 6.44 40.68 -2.06
C PRO A 199 4.99 40.94 -2.49
N GLY A 200 4.11 41.15 -1.50
CA GLY A 200 2.67 41.34 -1.72
C GLY A 200 1.88 40.04 -1.91
N LEU A 201 2.55 38.90 -2.01
CA LEU A 201 1.93 37.59 -2.14
C LEU A 201 1.80 36.94 -0.76
N ARG A 202 0.83 37.41 0.06
CA ARG A 202 0.32 36.59 1.18
C ARG A 202 -0.57 35.49 0.58
N SER A 203 0.06 34.61 -0.21
CA SER A 203 -0.62 33.57 -0.97
C SER A 203 -1.53 32.80 -0.03
N THR A 204 -2.75 32.54 -0.50
CA THR A 204 -3.76 31.77 0.22
C THR A 204 -3.95 30.45 -0.53
N VAL A 205 -4.20 29.38 0.22
CA VAL A 205 -4.60 28.07 -0.31
C VAL A 205 -5.84 28.27 -1.21
N PRO A 206 -5.97 27.55 -2.35
CA PRO A 206 -5.23 26.37 -2.75
C PRO A 206 -3.94 26.62 -3.55
N VAL A 207 -2.96 25.77 -3.28
CA VAL A 207 -1.85 25.50 -4.18
C VAL A 207 -2.30 24.46 -5.21
N LEU A 208 -2.05 24.72 -6.49
CA LEU A 208 -2.49 23.85 -7.58
C LEU A 208 -1.28 23.20 -8.23
N SER A 209 -1.32 21.87 -8.38
CA SER A 209 -0.40 21.16 -9.28
C SER A 209 -0.78 21.51 -10.71
N VAL A 210 0.20 21.92 -11.51
CA VAL A 210 0.01 22.27 -12.93
C VAL A 210 0.98 21.46 -13.79
N PRO A 211 0.65 21.24 -15.08
CA PRO A 211 1.61 20.66 -16.01
C PRO A 211 2.91 21.48 -16.05
N ASP A 212 4.00 20.85 -16.46
CA ASP A 212 5.27 21.50 -16.78
C ASP A 212 5.06 22.75 -17.67
N LEU A 213 5.42 23.92 -17.16
CA LEU A 213 5.25 25.23 -17.79
C LEU A 213 6.53 25.75 -18.45
N ASP A 214 7.70 25.27 -18.10
CA ASP A 214 9.00 25.74 -18.60
C ASP A 214 9.76 24.70 -19.46
N GLY A 215 9.19 23.52 -19.66
CA GLY A 215 9.63 22.48 -20.60
C GLY A 215 10.65 21.52 -20.02
N ASP A 216 10.74 21.46 -18.70
CA ASP A 216 11.79 20.82 -17.93
C ASP A 216 11.42 19.38 -17.49
N LYS A 217 10.22 18.92 -17.88
CA LYS A 217 9.61 17.60 -17.72
C LYS A 217 9.22 17.23 -16.29
N VAL A 218 9.02 18.20 -15.41
CA VAL A 218 8.50 17.97 -14.07
C VAL A 218 7.29 18.86 -13.86
N SER A 219 6.31 18.38 -13.10
CA SER A 219 5.08 19.13 -12.87
C SER A 219 5.32 20.33 -11.94
N ASP A 220 4.89 21.50 -12.42
CA ASP A 220 5.01 22.76 -11.70
C ASP A 220 3.87 23.00 -10.72
N VAL A 221 3.96 24.12 -10.00
CA VAL A 221 2.99 24.51 -8.99
C VAL A 221 2.55 25.94 -9.18
N ALA A 222 1.24 26.19 -9.21
CA ALA A 222 0.69 27.53 -9.22
C ALA A 222 0.24 27.95 -7.81
N LEU A 223 0.73 29.09 -7.36
CA LEU A 223 0.24 29.81 -6.21
C LEU A 223 -0.82 30.81 -6.66
N VAL A 224 -1.97 30.74 -6.00
CA VAL A 224 -3.01 31.77 -6.13
C VAL A 224 -2.86 32.73 -4.95
N ALA A 225 -2.93 34.01 -5.24
CA ALA A 225 -2.98 35.04 -4.23
C ALA A 225 -4.08 36.02 -4.58
N SER A 226 -4.96 36.27 -3.62
CA SER A 226 -5.98 37.31 -3.75
C SER A 226 -5.67 38.40 -2.75
N ASP A 227 -5.54 39.63 -3.26
CA ASP A 227 -5.73 40.83 -2.48
C ASP A 227 -7.19 41.30 -2.64
N ASP A 228 -7.65 42.25 -1.80
CA ASP A 228 -9.01 42.78 -1.79
C ASP A 228 -9.46 43.40 -3.14
N THR A 229 -8.51 43.59 -4.07
CA THR A 229 -8.75 44.22 -5.38
C THR A 229 -8.26 43.42 -6.59
N GLN A 230 -7.36 42.44 -6.43
CA GLN A 230 -6.74 41.72 -7.54
C GLN A 230 -6.40 40.26 -7.17
N VAL A 231 -6.58 39.35 -8.14
CA VAL A 231 -6.08 37.97 -8.05
C VAL A 231 -4.82 37.88 -8.91
N ASN A 232 -3.73 37.45 -8.31
CA ASN A 232 -2.46 37.19 -8.97
C ASN A 232 -2.16 35.68 -8.95
N ILE A 233 -1.72 35.14 -10.08
CA ILE A 233 -1.31 33.73 -10.21
C ILE A 233 0.18 33.72 -10.48
N SER A 234 0.90 33.00 -9.62
CA SER A 234 2.35 32.86 -9.72
C SER A 234 2.71 31.39 -9.89
N GLY A 235 3.41 31.05 -10.97
CA GLY A 235 3.97 29.71 -11.17
C GLY A 235 5.30 29.56 -10.45
N ILE A 236 5.52 28.45 -9.75
CA ILE A 236 6.81 28.03 -9.20
C ILE A 236 7.30 26.89 -10.08
N THR A 237 8.45 27.09 -10.71
CA THR A 237 9.11 26.04 -11.52
C THR A 237 10.31 25.43 -10.82
N TYR A 238 10.65 24.18 -11.14
CA TYR A 238 11.66 23.44 -10.37
C TYR A 238 13.08 23.93 -10.63
N ASP A 239 13.41 24.33 -11.86
CA ASP A 239 14.83 24.46 -12.26
C ASP A 239 15.51 25.69 -11.62
N LEU A 240 14.75 26.57 -10.96
CA LEU A 240 15.31 27.75 -10.29
C LEU A 240 14.61 28.19 -8.99
N ALA A 241 13.56 27.50 -8.52
CA ALA A 241 12.60 28.11 -7.58
C ALA A 241 12.17 29.51 -8.08
N SER A 242 12.09 29.67 -9.41
CA SER A 242 11.73 30.94 -10.04
C SER A 242 10.22 31.09 -10.01
N ILE A 243 9.79 32.20 -9.45
CA ILE A 243 8.38 32.55 -9.39
C ILE A 243 8.04 33.35 -10.65
N LEU A 244 7.37 32.68 -11.58
CA LEU A 244 6.80 33.30 -12.77
C LEU A 244 5.53 34.04 -12.34
N THR A 245 5.64 35.36 -12.16
CA THR A 245 4.49 36.22 -11.91
C THR A 245 3.86 36.62 -13.24
N GLN A 246 2.59 36.30 -13.46
CA GLN A 246 1.80 36.94 -14.52
C GLN A 246 1.05 38.12 -13.91
N GLY A 247 1.56 39.33 -14.15
CA GLY A 247 0.80 40.55 -13.90
C GLY A 247 -0.31 40.74 -14.94
N PRO A 248 -1.36 41.52 -14.62
CA PRO A 248 -2.40 41.89 -15.58
C PRO A 248 -1.87 42.63 -16.81
#